data_AF-A0A7I7PEZ8-F1
#
_entry.id   AF-A0A7I7PEZ8-F1
#
_cell.length_a   1.000
_cell.length_b   1.000
_cell.length_c   1.000
_cell.angle_alpha   90.00
_cell.angle_beta   90.00
_cell.angle_gamma   90.00
#
_symmetry.space_group_name_H-M   'P 1'
#
loop_
_entity.id
_entity.type
_entity.pdbx_description
1 polymer ?
#
loop_
_entity_poly.entity_id
_entity_poly.type
_entity_poly.pdbx_seq_one_letter_code
_entity_poly.pdbx_strand_id
1 'polypeptide(L)'
;MVPESRVGRRRSTTPHHISDVALRLFAARGFENVSVDDVAQAAGIARRTVFRYYASKNAIPWGDFDGHLQQLRELLDQVEPEVPLGEALRAALLAFNTFDESETLRHRQRMRVILQTAELQAYSMTMYAGWREVIAAFVARRSNTKTTDLLPQTVAWMMLGVALSAYEHWLDDESVSLPQALGDAFDVVGSGLDQPDR
;
A
#
# COMPACT_ATOMS: atom_id res chain seq x y z
N MET A 1 55.40 -6.49 7.94
CA MET A 1 54.45 -5.46 8.39
C MET A 1 53.23 -5.58 7.49
N VAL A 2 52.14 -6.14 8.02
CA VAL A 2 50.93 -6.55 7.27
C VAL A 2 50.03 -5.32 7.08
N PRO A 3 49.48 -5.07 5.88
CA PRO A 3 48.54 -3.97 5.69
C PRO A 3 47.18 -4.32 6.30
N GLU A 4 46.67 -3.41 7.13
CA GLU A 4 45.33 -3.45 7.73
C GLU A 4 44.25 -3.50 6.65
N SER A 5 43.45 -4.56 6.67
CA SER A 5 42.27 -4.70 5.83
C SER A 5 41.12 -3.89 6.43
N ARG A 6 40.64 -2.93 5.64
CA ARG A 6 39.61 -1.94 5.95
C ARG A 6 38.28 -2.60 6.34
N VAL A 7 37.82 -2.24 7.54
CA VAL A 7 36.42 -1.95 7.95
C VAL A 7 35.33 -2.76 7.23
N GLY A 8 34.89 -3.81 7.92
CA GLY A 8 33.49 -4.23 8.06
C GLY A 8 32.60 -4.16 6.83
N ARG A 9 32.40 -5.32 6.19
CA ARG A 9 31.30 -5.62 5.26
C ARG A 9 29.99 -5.00 5.79
N ARG A 10 29.56 -3.89 5.16
CA ARG A 10 28.28 -3.22 5.46
C ARG A 10 27.18 -4.28 5.46
N ARG A 11 26.40 -4.36 6.54
CA ARG A 11 25.19 -5.19 6.58
C ARG A 11 24.39 -4.85 5.32
N SER A 12 24.11 -5.85 4.50
CA SER A 12 23.18 -5.71 3.37
C SER A 12 21.88 -5.13 3.94
N THR A 13 21.64 -3.85 3.66
CA THR A 13 20.45 -3.16 4.14
C THR A 13 19.46 -3.22 3.00
N THR A 14 18.39 -3.98 3.18
CA THR A 14 17.31 -4.07 2.19
C THR A 14 16.45 -2.81 2.27
N PRO A 15 15.81 -2.38 1.17
CA PRO A 15 14.83 -1.28 1.20
C PRO A 15 13.76 -1.49 2.28
N HIS A 16 13.28 -2.73 2.45
CA HIS A 16 12.34 -3.13 3.50
C HIS A 16 12.86 -2.80 4.90
N HIS A 17 14.13 -3.09 5.21
CA HIS A 17 14.70 -2.78 6.52
C HIS A 17 14.68 -1.28 6.83
N ILE A 18 14.96 -0.44 5.83
CA ILE A 18 14.92 1.03 5.98
C ILE A 18 13.48 1.49 6.27
N SER A 19 12.49 0.95 5.53
CA SER A 19 11.08 1.26 5.73
C SER A 19 10.61 0.88 7.14
N ASP A 20 10.94 -0.34 7.61
CA ASP A 20 10.58 -0.81 8.95
C ASP A 20 11.19 0.04 10.07
N VAL A 21 12.46 0.43 9.92
CA VAL A 21 13.12 1.34 10.87
C VAL A 21 12.43 2.71 10.88
N ALA A 22 12.14 3.26 9.71
CA ALA A 22 11.49 4.56 9.59
C ALA A 22 10.07 4.56 10.17
N LEU A 23 9.26 3.54 9.86
CA LEU A 23 7.89 3.41 10.38
C LEU A 23 7.86 3.33 11.92
N ARG A 24 8.84 2.67 12.54
CA ARG A 24 8.99 2.67 14.00
C ARG A 24 9.34 4.05 14.55
N LEU A 25 10.23 4.78 13.91
CA LEU A 25 10.57 6.15 14.31
C LEU A 25 9.37 7.09 14.15
N PHE A 26 8.67 7.02 13.02
CA PHE A 26 7.49 7.84 12.74
C PHE A 26 6.37 7.57 13.74
N ALA A 27 6.11 6.30 14.07
CA ALA A 27 5.11 5.94 15.08
C ALA A 27 5.50 6.42 16.49
N ALA A 28 6.79 6.35 16.86
CA ALA A 28 7.24 6.68 18.21
C ALA A 28 7.41 8.19 18.46
N ARG A 29 7.79 8.96 17.43
CA ARG A 29 8.17 10.38 17.57
C ARG A 29 7.26 11.33 16.78
N GLY A 30 6.33 10.79 15.99
CA GLY A 30 5.56 11.54 15.00
C GLY A 30 6.35 11.70 13.70
N PHE A 31 5.65 11.65 12.56
CA PHE A 31 6.27 11.75 11.24
C PHE A 31 7.08 13.05 11.11
N GLU A 32 6.49 14.19 11.45
CA GLU A 32 7.09 15.53 11.29
C GLU A 32 8.43 15.69 12.03
N ASN A 33 8.57 15.08 13.20
CA ASN A 33 9.76 15.22 14.07
C ASN A 33 10.94 14.32 13.67
N VAL A 34 10.78 13.45 12.67
CA VAL A 34 11.82 12.52 12.24
C VAL A 34 12.43 12.99 10.92
N SER A 35 13.73 13.22 10.89
CA SER A 35 14.46 13.54 9.66
C SER A 35 14.92 12.28 8.93
N VAL A 36 15.30 12.41 7.66
CA VAL A 36 15.96 11.32 6.92
C VAL A 36 17.32 10.95 7.54
N ASP A 37 17.98 11.88 8.23
CA ASP A 37 19.23 11.59 8.93
C ASP A 37 19.00 10.72 10.16
N ASP A 38 17.91 10.95 10.90
CA ASP A 38 17.51 10.08 12.02
C ASP A 38 17.24 8.65 11.54
N VAL A 39 16.53 8.50 10.41
CA VAL A 39 16.29 7.19 9.78
C VAL A 39 17.60 6.52 9.37
N ALA A 40 18.49 7.27 8.71
CA ALA A 40 19.77 6.74 8.27
C ALA A 40 20.64 6.29 9.46
N GLN A 41 20.71 7.10 10.52
CA GLN A 41 21.42 6.79 11.75
C GLN A 41 20.84 5.53 12.42
N ALA A 42 19.51 5.46 12.57
CA ALA A 42 18.85 4.31 13.19
C ALA A 42 19.00 3.01 12.38
N ALA A 43 19.07 3.11 11.05
CA ALA A 43 19.31 1.98 10.17
C ALA A 43 20.82 1.64 10.00
N GLY A 44 21.73 2.40 10.61
CA GLY A 44 23.17 2.17 10.52
C GLY A 44 23.75 2.39 9.12
N ILE A 45 23.16 3.29 8.34
CA ILE A 45 23.53 3.59 6.95
C ILE A 45 23.77 5.09 6.75
N ALA A 46 24.42 5.44 5.63
CA ALA A 46 24.57 6.84 5.24
C ALA A 46 23.27 7.38 4.64
N ARG A 47 22.97 8.68 4.84
CA ARG A 47 21.85 9.41 4.21
C ARG A 47 21.73 9.14 2.69
N ARG A 48 22.86 9.16 1.98
CA ARG A 48 22.92 8.85 0.53
C ARG A 48 22.39 7.44 0.19
N THR A 49 22.49 6.49 1.10
CA THR A 49 21.94 5.14 0.91
C THR A 49 20.42 5.13 1.02
N VAL A 50 19.83 5.95 1.91
CA VAL A 50 18.36 6.10 1.97
C VAL A 50 17.85 6.68 0.64
N PHE A 51 18.46 7.77 0.16
CA PHE A 51 18.06 8.41 -1.10
C PHE A 51 18.31 7.58 -2.36
N ARG A 52 19.15 6.54 -2.27
CA ARG A 52 19.30 5.57 -3.37
C ARG A 52 18.03 4.73 -3.55
N TYR A 53 17.26 4.51 -2.49
CA TYR A 53 16.05 3.69 -2.51
C TYR A 53 14.77 4.51 -2.50
N TYR A 54 14.78 5.70 -1.87
CA TYR A 54 13.59 6.53 -1.68
C TYR A 54 13.85 7.95 -2.14
N ALA A 55 13.01 8.47 -3.03
CA ALA A 55 13.15 9.83 -3.57
C ALA A 55 12.95 10.92 -2.50
N SER A 56 12.20 10.61 -1.44
CA SER A 56 11.89 11.53 -0.35
C SER A 56 11.60 10.77 0.94
N LYS A 57 11.49 11.49 2.06
CA LYS A 57 10.99 10.93 3.34
C LYS A 57 9.58 10.33 3.17
N ASN A 58 8.74 10.99 2.37
CA ASN A 58 7.34 10.64 2.18
C ASN A 58 7.17 9.35 1.36
N ALA A 59 8.18 8.97 0.58
CA ALA A 59 8.23 7.70 -0.14
C ALA A 59 8.57 6.50 0.76
N ILE A 60 9.23 6.72 1.91
CA ILE A 60 9.73 5.62 2.76
C ILE A 60 8.61 4.70 3.28
N PRO A 61 7.46 5.22 3.77
CA PRO A 61 6.34 4.37 4.20
C PRO A 61 5.76 3.48 3.10
N TRP A 62 5.88 3.90 1.83
CA TRP A 62 5.33 3.17 0.69
C TRP A 62 6.20 1.98 0.26
N GLY A 63 7.48 1.95 0.63
CA GLY A 63 8.37 0.84 0.31
C GLY A 63 8.54 0.66 -1.20
N ASP A 64 8.57 -0.60 -1.65
CA ASP A 64 8.57 -0.97 -3.07
C ASP A 64 7.13 -0.98 -3.63
N PHE A 65 6.55 0.22 -3.75
CA PHE A 65 5.18 0.35 -4.23
C PHE A 65 5.01 -0.11 -5.68
N ASP A 66 6.01 0.08 -6.53
CA ASP A 66 5.97 -0.39 -7.92
C ASP A 66 5.90 -1.93 -7.99
N GLY A 67 6.66 -2.62 -7.13
CA GLY A 67 6.55 -4.07 -6.96
C GLY A 67 5.16 -4.50 -6.50
N HIS A 68 4.54 -3.76 -5.56
CA HIS A 68 3.17 -4.03 -5.13
C HIS A 68 2.15 -3.81 -6.27
N LEU A 69 2.29 -2.75 -7.08
CA LEU A 69 1.43 -2.53 -8.25
C LEU A 69 1.58 -3.66 -9.28
N GLN A 70 2.80 -4.17 -9.45
CA GLN A 70 3.05 -5.30 -10.34
C GLN A 70 2.37 -6.58 -9.84
N GLN A 71 2.46 -6.87 -8.54
CA GLN A 71 1.74 -7.99 -7.92
C GLN A 71 0.22 -7.87 -8.12
N LEU A 72 -0.35 -6.68 -7.96
CA LEU A 72 -1.78 -6.46 -8.21
C LEU A 72 -2.17 -6.72 -9.68
N ARG A 73 -1.34 -6.29 -10.64
CA ARG A 73 -1.55 -6.60 -12.06
C ARG A 73 -1.56 -8.11 -12.29
N GLU A 74 -0.59 -8.82 -11.72
CA GLU A 74 -0.48 -10.27 -11.85
C GLU A 74 -1.69 -11.01 -11.28
N LEU A 75 -2.18 -10.59 -10.10
CA LEU A 75 -3.40 -11.15 -9.52
C LEU A 75 -4.62 -10.96 -10.43
N LEU A 76 -4.75 -9.78 -11.06
CA LEU A 76 -5.85 -9.48 -11.98
C LEU A 76 -5.71 -10.22 -13.32
N ASP A 77 -4.50 -10.35 -13.84
CA ASP A 77 -4.22 -11.02 -15.12
C ASP A 77 -4.40 -12.55 -15.05
N GLN A 78 -4.36 -13.13 -13.84
CA GLN A 78 -4.62 -14.54 -13.61
C GLN A 78 -6.11 -14.89 -13.56
N VAL A 79 -7.01 -13.89 -13.52
CA VAL A 79 -8.45 -14.16 -13.43
C VAL A 79 -9.02 -14.57 -14.78
N GLU A 80 -9.71 -15.71 -14.81
CA GLU A 80 -10.36 -16.22 -16.02
C GLU A 80 -11.38 -15.22 -16.61
N PRO A 81 -11.47 -15.08 -17.95
CA PRO A 81 -12.40 -14.16 -18.62
C PRO A 81 -13.89 -14.36 -18.27
N GLU A 82 -14.27 -15.55 -17.84
CA GLU A 82 -15.63 -15.96 -17.52
C GLU A 82 -16.08 -15.51 -16.12
N VAL A 83 -15.13 -15.28 -15.20
CA VAL A 83 -15.43 -14.82 -13.83
C VAL A 83 -16.05 -13.42 -13.87
N PRO A 84 -17.23 -13.16 -13.29
CA PRO A 84 -17.85 -11.83 -13.31
C PRO A 84 -16.91 -10.72 -12.80
N LEU A 85 -16.97 -9.54 -13.42
CA LEU A 85 -16.04 -8.44 -13.13
C LEU A 85 -16.00 -8.06 -11.64
N GLY A 86 -17.16 -8.02 -10.97
CA GLY A 86 -17.23 -7.72 -9.53
C GLY A 86 -16.53 -8.77 -8.68
N GLU A 87 -16.74 -10.06 -8.98
CA GLU A 87 -16.07 -11.17 -8.29
C GLU A 87 -14.55 -11.14 -8.48
N ALA A 88 -14.10 -10.84 -9.71
CA ALA A 88 -12.68 -10.68 -10.02
C ALA A 88 -12.03 -9.55 -9.20
N LEU A 89 -12.69 -8.39 -9.12
CA LEU A 89 -12.20 -7.23 -8.36
C LEU A 89 -12.19 -7.50 -6.85
N ARG A 90 -13.23 -8.14 -6.32
CA ARG A 90 -13.31 -8.54 -4.90
C ARG A 90 -12.19 -9.52 -4.54
N ALA A 91 -12.00 -10.55 -5.37
CA ALA A 91 -10.96 -11.54 -5.16
C ALA A 91 -9.55 -10.92 -5.19
N ALA A 92 -9.27 -10.06 -6.17
CA ALA A 92 -7.99 -9.37 -6.27
C ALA A 92 -7.76 -8.42 -5.08
N LEU A 93 -8.78 -7.68 -4.64
CA LEU A 93 -8.69 -6.82 -3.46
C LEU A 93 -8.35 -7.62 -2.20
N LEU A 94 -9.02 -8.75 -1.96
CA LEU A 94 -8.75 -9.58 -0.79
C LEU A 94 -7.37 -10.24 -0.87
N ALA A 95 -7.01 -10.83 -2.02
CA ALA A 95 -5.72 -11.49 -2.21
C ALA A 95 -4.54 -10.52 -2.06
N PHE A 96 -4.67 -9.30 -2.59
CA PHE A 96 -3.64 -8.27 -2.49
C PHE A 96 -3.41 -7.77 -1.05
N ASN A 97 -4.42 -7.90 -0.18
CA ASN A 97 -4.37 -7.43 1.21
C ASN A 97 -4.39 -8.59 2.23
N THR A 98 -4.05 -9.80 1.79
CA THR A 98 -3.90 -10.96 2.67
C THR A 98 -2.44 -11.12 3.06
N PHE A 99 -2.18 -11.17 4.37
CA PHE A 99 -0.84 -11.22 4.93
C PHE A 99 -0.78 -12.28 6.03
N ASP A 100 0.43 -12.75 6.37
CA ASP A 100 0.60 -13.48 7.63
C ASP A 100 0.39 -12.57 8.86
N GLU A 101 0.30 -13.15 10.05
CA GLU A 101 0.06 -12.40 11.29
C GLU A 101 1.14 -11.33 11.55
N SER A 102 2.41 -11.66 11.29
CA SER A 102 3.53 -10.76 11.52
C SER A 102 3.54 -9.60 10.52
N GLU A 103 3.17 -9.87 9.28
CA GLU A 103 3.02 -8.89 8.21
C GLU A 103 1.80 -8.01 8.44
N THR A 104 0.69 -8.57 8.94
CA THR A 104 -0.52 -7.83 9.30
C THR A 104 -0.22 -6.75 10.34
N LEU A 105 0.55 -7.07 11.39
CA LEU A 105 0.94 -6.10 12.41
C LEU A 105 1.83 -4.98 11.83
N ARG A 106 2.81 -5.34 10.99
CA ARG A 106 3.69 -4.37 10.31
C ARG A 106 2.90 -3.47 9.37
N HIS A 107 1.97 -4.06 8.61
CA HIS A 107 1.11 -3.35 7.67
C HIS A 107 0.15 -2.42 8.40
N ARG A 108 -0.39 -2.82 9.56
CA ARG A 108 -1.22 -1.96 10.42
C ARG A 108 -0.45 -0.71 10.84
N GLN A 109 0.78 -0.88 11.31
CA GLN A 109 1.64 0.25 11.66
C GLN A 109 1.92 1.16 10.46
N ARG A 110 2.19 0.59 9.29
CA ARG A 110 2.38 1.35 8.04
C ARG A 110 1.16 2.18 7.69
N MET A 111 -0.01 1.56 7.66
CA MET A 111 -1.27 2.23 7.29
C MET A 111 -1.67 3.28 8.31
N ARG A 112 -1.43 3.05 9.60
CA ARG A 112 -1.62 4.08 10.64
C ARG A 112 -0.78 5.32 10.36
N VAL A 113 0.50 5.16 10.05
CA VAL A 113 1.37 6.29 9.69
C VAL A 113 0.86 7.00 8.43
N ILE A 114 0.51 6.26 7.38
CA ILE A 114 0.05 6.85 6.11
C ILE A 114 -1.29 7.58 6.24
N LEU A 115 -2.28 6.97 6.90
CA LEU A 115 -3.64 7.49 6.99
C LEU A 115 -3.79 8.61 8.04
N GLN A 116 -3.01 8.57 9.12
CA GLN A 116 -3.11 9.56 10.21
C GLN A 116 -2.10 10.71 10.10
N THR A 117 -1.32 10.80 9.00
CA THR A 117 -0.38 11.90 8.76
C THR A 117 -0.82 12.74 7.57
N ALA A 118 -1.15 14.02 7.80
CA ALA A 118 -1.65 14.93 6.76
C ALA A 118 -0.69 15.08 5.57
N GLU A 119 0.63 15.19 5.82
CA GLU A 119 1.63 15.28 4.76
C GLU A 119 1.67 14.02 3.88
N LEU A 120 1.49 12.83 4.48
CA LEU A 120 1.43 11.58 3.74
C LEU A 120 0.12 11.41 3.00
N GLN A 121 -1.00 11.94 3.52
CA GLN A 121 -2.27 12.00 2.80
C GLN A 121 -2.19 12.86 1.53
N ALA A 122 -1.44 13.95 1.55
CA ALA A 122 -1.20 14.72 0.33
C ALA A 122 -0.34 13.94 -0.68
N TYR A 123 0.71 13.27 -0.20
CA TYR A 123 1.61 12.47 -1.04
C TYR A 123 0.93 11.21 -1.61
N SER A 124 0.04 10.59 -0.83
CA SER A 124 -0.62 9.32 -1.16
C SER A 124 -1.47 9.41 -2.41
N MET A 125 -2.02 10.60 -2.75
CA MET A 125 -2.81 10.81 -3.95
C MET A 125 -2.06 10.41 -5.24
N THR A 126 -0.75 10.65 -5.29
CA THR A 126 0.10 10.19 -6.41
C THR A 126 0.21 8.67 -6.45
N MET A 127 0.36 8.04 -5.28
CA MET A 127 0.48 6.59 -5.15
C MET A 127 -0.85 5.90 -5.51
N TYR A 128 -1.96 6.42 -5.00
CA TYR A 128 -3.30 5.95 -5.31
C TYR A 128 -3.65 6.11 -6.79
N ALA A 129 -3.10 7.11 -7.49
CA ALA A 129 -3.26 7.21 -8.94
C ALA A 129 -2.66 6.01 -9.68
N GLY A 130 -1.46 5.56 -9.29
CA GLY A 130 -0.84 4.35 -9.86
C GLY A 130 -1.65 3.09 -9.58
N TRP A 131 -2.18 2.95 -8.36
CA TRP A 131 -3.07 1.84 -8.00
C TRP A 131 -4.37 1.84 -8.80
N ARG A 132 -5.03 3.01 -8.93
CA ARG A 132 -6.26 3.16 -9.72
C ARG A 132 -6.02 2.86 -11.20
N GLU A 133 -4.87 3.22 -11.75
CA GLU A 133 -4.53 2.91 -13.14
C GLU A 133 -4.50 1.40 -13.41
N VAL A 134 -3.99 0.60 -12.46
CA VAL A 134 -4.01 -0.87 -12.55
C VAL A 134 -5.44 -1.40 -12.64
N ILE A 135 -6.32 -0.94 -11.75
CA ILE A 135 -7.73 -1.33 -11.74
C ILE A 135 -8.43 -0.89 -13.04
N ALA A 136 -8.26 0.37 -13.43
CA ALA A 136 -8.88 0.91 -14.64
C ALA A 136 -8.42 0.16 -15.90
N ALA A 137 -7.12 -0.17 -16.01
CA ALA A 137 -6.60 -0.92 -17.13
C ALA A 137 -7.19 -2.34 -17.20
N PHE A 138 -7.39 -3.01 -16.07
CA PHE A 138 -8.04 -4.32 -16.02
C PHE A 138 -9.50 -4.23 -16.46
N VAL A 139 -10.27 -3.30 -15.89
CA VAL A 139 -11.70 -3.11 -16.24
C VAL A 139 -11.84 -2.81 -17.73
N ALA A 140 -11.01 -1.91 -18.27
CA ALA A 140 -11.03 -1.54 -19.69
C ALA A 140 -10.81 -2.75 -20.63
N ARG A 141 -9.89 -3.66 -20.28
CA ARG A 141 -9.68 -4.91 -21.02
C ARG A 141 -10.93 -5.80 -20.99
N ARG A 142 -11.54 -5.96 -19.80
CA ARG A 142 -12.72 -6.81 -19.59
C ARG A 142 -13.98 -6.27 -20.26
N SER A 143 -14.12 -4.95 -20.36
CA SER A 143 -15.28 -4.28 -20.99
C SER A 143 -15.06 -3.87 -22.44
N ASN A 144 -13.89 -4.11 -23.01
CA ASN A 144 -13.50 -3.66 -24.36
C ASN A 144 -13.68 -2.13 -24.56
N THR A 145 -13.23 -1.35 -23.57
CA THR A 145 -13.28 0.12 -23.57
C THR A 145 -11.86 0.70 -23.39
N LYS A 146 -11.71 2.03 -23.44
CA LYS A 146 -10.44 2.69 -23.11
C LYS A 146 -10.31 2.86 -21.60
N THR A 147 -9.08 2.83 -21.07
CA THR A 147 -8.80 3.09 -19.64
C THR A 147 -9.31 4.44 -19.16
N THR A 148 -9.36 5.44 -20.04
CA THR A 148 -9.82 6.80 -19.75
C THR A 148 -11.34 6.96 -19.82
N ASP A 149 -12.07 5.94 -20.23
CA ASP A 149 -13.54 6.01 -20.30
C ASP A 149 -14.15 6.02 -18.89
N LEU A 150 -15.38 6.53 -18.78
CA LEU A 150 -16.03 6.76 -17.49
C LEU A 150 -16.15 5.50 -16.64
N LEU A 151 -16.48 4.36 -17.25
CA LEU A 151 -16.71 3.10 -16.53
C LEU A 151 -15.43 2.59 -15.82
N PRO A 152 -14.28 2.36 -16.50
CA PRO A 152 -13.05 1.95 -15.83
C PRO A 152 -12.58 2.91 -14.75
N GLN A 153 -12.66 4.22 -15.00
CA GLN A 153 -12.25 5.24 -14.02
C GLN A 153 -13.15 5.24 -12.79
N THR A 154 -14.47 5.13 -12.97
CA THR A 154 -15.44 5.09 -11.87
C THR A 154 -15.21 3.87 -10.99
N VAL A 155 -15.02 2.69 -11.61
CA VAL A 155 -14.71 1.46 -10.87
C VAL A 155 -13.40 1.59 -10.11
N ALA A 156 -12.36 2.16 -10.71
CA ALA A 156 -11.08 2.36 -10.03
C ALA A 156 -11.19 3.29 -8.80
N TRP A 157 -11.95 4.38 -8.91
CA TRP A 157 -12.22 5.29 -7.79
C TRP A 157 -13.06 4.63 -6.70
N MET A 158 -14.11 3.90 -7.07
CA MET A 158 -14.93 3.14 -6.14
C MET A 158 -14.10 2.12 -5.36
N MET A 159 -13.26 1.35 -6.06
CA MET A 159 -12.37 0.37 -5.44
C MET A 159 -11.38 1.00 -4.46
N LEU A 160 -10.86 2.19 -4.77
CA LEU A 160 -10.02 2.93 -3.84
C LEU A 160 -10.81 3.36 -2.59
N GLY A 161 -12.04 3.87 -2.78
CA GLY A 161 -12.93 4.25 -1.68
C GLY A 161 -13.24 3.08 -0.74
N VAL A 162 -13.57 1.91 -1.29
CA VAL A 162 -13.76 0.66 -0.53
C VAL A 162 -12.52 0.33 0.30
N ALA A 163 -11.34 0.35 -0.32
CA ALA A 163 -10.10 0.01 0.36
C ALA A 163 -9.81 1.00 1.51
N LEU A 164 -9.91 2.31 1.27
CA LEU A 164 -9.64 3.33 2.29
C LEU A 164 -10.62 3.25 3.47
N SER A 165 -11.91 3.11 3.18
CA SER A 165 -12.94 2.94 4.22
C SER A 165 -12.70 1.70 5.08
N ALA A 166 -12.34 0.58 4.46
CA ALA A 166 -12.01 -0.64 5.17
C ALA A 166 -10.74 -0.49 6.02
N TYR A 167 -9.72 0.18 5.50
CA TYR A 167 -8.48 0.45 6.23
C TYR A 167 -8.70 1.33 7.46
N GLU A 168 -9.49 2.40 7.34
CA GLU A 168 -9.81 3.26 8.47
C GLU A 168 -10.57 2.48 9.55
N HIS A 169 -11.62 1.74 9.16
CA HIS A 169 -12.37 0.91 10.10
C HIS A 169 -11.50 -0.14 10.81
N TRP A 170 -10.63 -0.82 10.07
CA TRP A 170 -9.70 -1.82 10.60
C TRP A 170 -8.61 -1.23 11.52
N LEU A 171 -8.26 0.04 11.34
CA LEU A 171 -7.32 0.74 12.21
C LEU A 171 -7.94 1.20 13.52
N ASP A 172 -9.24 1.51 13.50
CA ASP A 172 -10.01 1.98 14.64
C ASP A 172 -10.52 0.83 15.54
N ASP A 173 -10.78 -0.35 14.95
CA ASP A 173 -11.21 -1.55 15.68
C ASP A 173 -10.22 -2.71 15.49
N GLU A 174 -9.41 -2.97 16.53
CA GLU A 174 -8.41 -4.04 16.49
C GLU A 174 -9.01 -5.46 16.53
N SER A 175 -10.29 -5.60 16.87
CA SER A 175 -10.98 -6.90 16.86
C SER A 175 -11.38 -7.36 15.46
N VAL A 176 -11.45 -6.42 14.50
CA VAL A 176 -11.80 -6.70 13.11
C VAL A 176 -10.55 -7.12 12.34
N SER A 177 -10.70 -8.14 11.49
CA SER A 177 -9.65 -8.54 10.55
C SER A 177 -9.71 -7.71 9.26
N LEU A 178 -8.55 -7.41 8.67
CA LEU A 178 -8.51 -6.62 7.42
C LEU A 178 -9.28 -7.29 6.26
N PRO A 179 -9.19 -8.63 6.04
CA PRO A 179 -9.99 -9.29 5.01
C PRO A 179 -11.50 -9.16 5.24
N GLN A 180 -11.96 -9.20 6.50
CA GLN A 180 -13.36 -8.98 6.84
C GLN A 180 -13.77 -7.54 6.49
N ALA A 181 -13.03 -6.53 6.97
CA ALA A 181 -13.34 -5.13 6.69
C ALA A 181 -13.40 -4.82 5.18
N LEU A 182 -12.47 -5.38 4.40
CA LEU A 182 -12.44 -5.22 2.93
C LEU A 182 -13.61 -5.92 2.24
N GLY A 183 -13.95 -7.14 2.69
CA GLY A 183 -15.10 -7.88 2.17
C GLY A 183 -16.41 -7.13 2.43
N ASP A 184 -16.63 -6.74 3.69
CA ASP A 184 -17.84 -6.03 4.11
C ASP A 184 -17.98 -4.69 3.36
N ALA A 185 -16.90 -3.91 3.24
CA ALA A 185 -16.91 -2.65 2.48
C ALA A 185 -17.15 -2.85 0.98
N PHE A 186 -16.63 -3.93 0.38
CA PHE A 186 -16.90 -4.26 -1.01
C PHE A 186 -18.36 -4.67 -1.21
N ASP A 187 -18.91 -5.47 -0.31
CA ASP A 187 -20.27 -6.01 -0.44
C ASP A 187 -21.33 -4.88 -0.35
N VAL A 188 -21.05 -3.79 0.37
CA VAL A 188 -21.87 -2.55 0.38
C VAL A 188 -22.00 -1.93 -1.02
N VAL A 189 -20.92 -1.88 -1.81
CA VAL A 189 -20.98 -1.31 -3.16
C VAL A 189 -21.42 -2.33 -4.22
N GLY A 190 -21.07 -3.61 -4.01
CA GLY A 190 -21.36 -4.70 -4.96
C GLY A 190 -22.83 -5.08 -5.02
N SER A 191 -23.58 -4.91 -3.92
CA SER A 191 -25.03 -5.09 -3.88
C SER A 191 -25.81 -3.92 -4.51
N GLY A 192 -25.14 -2.86 -4.94
CA GLY A 192 -25.75 -1.53 -5.11
C GLY A 192 -26.08 -0.96 -3.73
N LEU A 193 -26.24 0.36 -3.61
CA LEU A 193 -26.72 0.99 -2.37
C LEU A 193 -28.21 0.64 -2.09
N ASP A 194 -28.66 -0.55 -2.47
CA ASP A 194 -30.05 -0.95 -2.63
C ASP A 194 -30.83 -1.01 -1.31
N GLN A 195 -30.20 -0.71 -0.16
CA GLN A 195 -30.90 -0.25 1.06
C GLN A 195 -30.03 0.71 1.89
N PRO A 196 -30.19 2.05 1.77
CA PRO A 196 -29.68 3.01 2.75
C PRO A 196 -30.55 3.08 4.02
N ASP A 197 -31.62 2.28 4.12
CA ASP A 197 -32.53 2.30 5.27
C ASP A 197 -32.36 1.05 6.15
N ARG A 198 -31.58 1.21 7.23
CA ARG A 198 -32.07 1.09 8.62
C ARG A 198 -31.08 1.60 9.65
#